data_AF-A0A416VU84-F1
#
_entry.id   AF-A0A416VU84-F1
#
_cell.length_a   1.000
_cell.length_b   1.000
_cell.length_c   1.000
_cell.angle_alpha   90.00
_cell.angle_beta   90.00
_cell.angle_gamma   90.00
#
_symmetry.space_group_name_H-M   'P 1'
#
loop_
_entity.id
_entity.type
_entity.pdbx_description
1 polymer ?
#
loop_
_entity_poly.entity_id
_entity_poly.type
_entity_poly.pdbx_seq_one_letter_code
_entity_poly.pdbx_strand_id
1 'polypeptide(L)'
;MSIKYLSQIESDTITEQPIRIPFEFNNKQSIPKDKDPGDNIVIRPITVSTWFRIRPLLLAIEKDDFDKLISREGAIDKEFAFIMDKYGELLIDIICLGIHNKPTTSPAWFKQVLIDNCTWEDIAILLNAILYRIGYFPFCKSITLLRNVSPLDEAGLIAAQMNIESWQGTIREDS
;
A
#
# COMPACT_ATOMS: atom_id res chain seq x y z
N MET A 1 14.73 -0.37 14.63
CA MET A 1 13.62 0.50 15.07
C MET A 1 13.19 0.10 16.48
N SER A 2 12.87 1.04 17.36
CA SER A 2 12.46 0.74 18.75
C SER A 2 10.99 0.29 18.82
N ILE A 3 10.66 -0.68 19.67
CA ILE A 3 9.29 -1.17 19.94
C ILE A 3 8.32 -0.01 20.22
N LYS A 4 8.80 1.09 20.83
CA LYS A 4 8.00 2.30 21.08
C LYS A 4 7.53 3.01 19.81
N TYR A 5 8.33 2.99 18.74
CA TYR A 5 7.99 3.61 17.46
C TYR A 5 6.90 2.83 16.74
N LEU A 6 6.97 1.49 16.77
CA LEU A 6 5.94 0.62 16.22
C LEU A 6 4.61 0.83 16.94
N SER A 7 4.58 0.78 18.28
CA SER A 7 3.33 1.01 19.04
C SER A 7 2.71 2.39 18.83
N GLN A 8 3.53 3.44 18.60
CA GLN A 8 3.02 4.78 18.27
C GLN A 8 2.34 4.80 16.90
N ILE A 9 2.94 4.15 15.88
CA ILE A 9 2.34 4.00 14.55
C ILE A 9 0.99 3.25 14.61
N GLU A 10 0.90 2.22 15.45
CA GLU A 10 -0.36 1.48 15.65
C GLU A 10 -1.44 2.36 16.26
N SER A 11 -1.11 3.10 17.33
CA SER A 11 -2.02 4.05 17.98
C SER A 11 -2.48 5.17 17.03
N ASP A 12 -1.55 5.75 16.27
CA ASP A 12 -1.85 6.84 15.32
C ASP A 12 -2.71 6.36 14.14
N THR A 13 -2.70 5.06 13.85
CA THR A 13 -3.56 4.46 12.82
C THR A 13 -4.95 4.16 13.33
N ILE A 14 -5.08 3.67 14.56
CA ILE A 14 -6.38 3.47 15.22
C ILE A 14 -7.11 4.80 15.43
N THR A 15 -6.37 5.88 15.67
CA THR A 15 -6.90 7.24 15.92
C THR A 15 -7.01 8.11 14.67
N GLU A 16 -6.76 7.54 13.48
CA GLU A 16 -6.75 8.25 12.18
C GLU A 16 -5.80 9.46 12.11
N GLN A 17 -4.84 9.57 13.02
CA GLN A 17 -3.86 10.66 13.06
C GLN A 17 -2.80 10.50 11.98
N PRO A 18 -2.35 11.56 11.28
CA PRO A 18 -1.27 11.48 10.28
C PRO A 18 0.01 10.83 10.83
N ILE A 19 0.54 9.81 10.15
CA ILE A 19 1.88 9.29 10.43
C ILE A 19 2.89 10.32 9.92
N ARG A 20 3.85 10.68 10.76
CA ARG A 20 4.97 11.57 10.39
C ARG A 20 6.26 10.77 10.45
N ILE A 21 6.92 10.65 9.30
CA ILE A 21 8.21 9.97 9.16
C ILE A 21 9.26 11.06 8.98
N PRO A 22 10.19 11.24 9.93
CA PRO A 22 11.32 12.14 9.75
C PRO A 22 12.09 11.76 8.48
N PHE A 23 12.33 12.73 7.60
CA PHE A 23 12.97 12.49 6.32
C PHE A 23 13.78 13.72 5.88
N GLU A 24 15.04 13.51 5.54
CA GLU A 24 15.94 14.58 5.11
C GLU A 24 16.14 14.54 3.59
N PHE A 25 15.71 15.60 2.90
CA PHE A 25 15.89 15.73 1.46
C PHE A 25 17.32 16.21 1.14
N ASN A 26 18.24 15.25 1.03
CA ASN A 26 19.66 15.50 0.78
C ASN A 26 19.93 16.14 -0.59
N ASN A 27 19.24 15.70 -1.64
CA ASN A 27 19.37 16.25 -2.99
C ASN A 27 18.43 17.46 -3.17
N LYS A 28 18.87 18.61 -2.68
CA LYS A 28 18.09 19.86 -2.78
C LYS A 28 17.93 20.39 -4.20
N GLN A 29 18.74 19.94 -5.16
CA GLN A 29 18.68 20.40 -6.55
C GLN A 29 17.47 19.82 -7.30
N SER A 30 16.96 18.66 -6.88
CA SER A 30 15.77 18.05 -7.48
C SER A 30 14.46 18.74 -7.04
N ILE A 31 14.50 19.54 -5.97
CA ILE A 31 13.35 20.26 -5.46
C ILE A 31 13.17 21.56 -6.25
N PRO A 32 11.96 21.87 -6.75
CA PRO A 32 11.67 23.16 -7.37
C PRO A 32 11.94 24.33 -6.41
N LYS A 33 12.52 25.43 -6.93
CA LYS A 33 12.99 26.58 -6.12
C LYS A 33 11.90 27.27 -5.28
N ASP A 34 10.63 27.12 -5.65
CA ASP A 34 9.47 27.68 -4.97
C ASP A 34 8.81 26.70 -3.98
N LYS A 35 9.41 25.53 -3.75
CA LYS A 35 8.87 24.47 -2.90
C LYS A 35 9.77 24.22 -1.70
N ASP A 36 9.13 24.05 -0.56
CA ASP A 36 9.75 23.56 0.66
C ASP A 36 9.09 22.22 1.00
N PRO A 37 9.83 21.09 0.93
CA PRO A 37 9.28 19.79 1.29
C PRO A 37 9.24 19.56 2.81
N GLY A 38 9.88 20.43 3.61
CA GLY A 38 10.06 20.26 5.05
C GLY A 38 10.94 19.06 5.42
N ASP A 39 10.90 18.68 6.70
CA ASP A 39 11.78 17.64 7.29
C ASP A 39 11.05 16.31 7.57
N ASN A 40 9.81 16.15 7.08
CA ASN A 40 9.00 14.97 7.34
C ASN A 40 8.16 14.59 6.13
N ILE A 41 8.07 13.29 5.85
CA ILE A 41 7.03 12.73 4.99
C ILE A 41 5.79 12.44 5.85
N VAL A 42 4.65 12.98 5.43
CA VAL A 42 3.38 12.86 6.18
C VAL A 42 2.41 11.97 5.42
N ILE A 43 2.01 10.85 6.03
CA ILE A 43 1.05 9.89 5.46
C ILE A 43 -0.28 9.99 6.23
N ARG A 44 -1.29 10.55 5.57
CA ARG A 44 -2.65 10.71 6.10
C ARG A 44 -3.45 9.40 5.96
N PRO A 45 -4.61 9.25 6.64
CA PRO A 45 -5.52 8.14 6.35
C PRO A 45 -5.87 8.09 4.87
N ILE A 46 -5.70 6.93 4.23
CA ILE A 46 -5.88 6.79 2.78
C ILE A 46 -7.36 6.94 2.44
N THR A 47 -7.66 7.86 1.51
CA THR A 47 -9.04 8.03 1.05
C THR A 47 -9.46 6.88 0.14
N VAL A 48 -10.76 6.60 0.08
CA VAL A 48 -11.32 5.58 -0.81
C VAL A 48 -10.90 5.80 -2.28
N SER A 49 -10.88 7.05 -2.74
CA SER A 49 -10.43 7.40 -4.10
C SER A 49 -8.95 7.07 -4.34
N THR A 50 -8.08 7.31 -3.37
CA THR A 50 -6.66 6.92 -3.46
C THR A 50 -6.50 5.41 -3.40
N TRP A 51 -7.27 4.72 -2.54
CA TRP A 51 -7.28 3.25 -2.49
C TRP A 51 -7.63 2.62 -3.83
N PHE A 52 -8.68 3.10 -4.51
CA PHE A 52 -9.06 2.57 -5.83
C PHE A 52 -7.96 2.72 -6.89
N ARG A 53 -7.08 3.72 -6.75
CA ARG A 53 -5.93 3.93 -7.64
C ARG A 53 -4.73 3.06 -7.25
N ILE A 54 -4.49 2.85 -5.95
CA ILE A 54 -3.40 2.01 -5.45
C ILE A 54 -3.70 0.52 -5.65
N ARG A 55 -4.94 0.08 -5.42
CA ARG A 55 -5.36 -1.33 -5.49
C ARG A 55 -4.91 -2.07 -6.77
N PRO A 56 -5.16 -1.57 -8.00
CA PRO A 56 -4.72 -2.27 -9.21
C PRO A 56 -3.20 -2.36 -9.32
N LEU A 57 -2.46 -1.37 -8.80
CA LEU A 57 -0.99 -1.40 -8.80
C LEU A 57 -0.46 -2.47 -7.84
N LEU A 58 -1.07 -2.61 -6.65
CA LEU A 58 -0.73 -3.69 -5.72
C LEU A 58 -1.02 -5.07 -6.31
N LEU A 59 -2.11 -5.23 -7.06
CA LEU A 59 -2.47 -6.50 -7.70
C LEU A 59 -1.57 -6.87 -8.89
N ALA A 60 -0.81 -5.92 -9.43
CA ALA A 60 0.17 -6.18 -10.49
C ALA A 60 1.48 -6.78 -9.95
N ILE A 61 1.69 -6.76 -8.63
CA ILE A 61 2.83 -7.40 -7.97
C ILE A 61 2.48 -8.87 -7.72
N GLU A 62 3.39 -9.76 -8.09
CA GLU A 62 3.23 -11.19 -7.82
C GLU A 62 3.15 -11.44 -6.30
N LYS A 63 2.25 -12.32 -5.88
CA LYS A 63 1.96 -12.56 -4.47
C LYS A 63 3.22 -12.92 -3.66
N ASP A 64 4.06 -13.79 -4.21
CA ASP A 64 5.29 -14.25 -3.55
C ASP A 64 6.33 -13.13 -3.41
N ASP A 65 6.38 -12.19 -4.37
CA ASP A 65 7.25 -11.02 -4.32
C ASP A 65 6.68 -9.97 -3.35
N PHE A 66 5.37 -9.84 -3.28
CA PHE A 66 4.68 -8.93 -2.38
C PHE A 66 4.87 -9.29 -0.90
N ASP A 67 4.77 -10.57 -0.54
CA ASP A 67 4.99 -11.04 0.83
C ASP A 67 6.42 -10.74 1.33
N LYS A 68 7.40 -10.73 0.41
CA LYS A 68 8.80 -10.38 0.69
C LYS A 68 9.02 -8.88 0.89
N LEU A 69 8.20 -8.01 0.27
CA LEU A 69 8.24 -6.56 0.47
C LEU A 69 7.72 -6.14 1.86
N ILE A 70 6.77 -6.92 2.39
CA ILE A 70 6.11 -6.64 3.67
C ILE A 70 6.95 -7.11 4.87
N SER A 71 7.67 -8.22 4.72
CA SER A 71 8.15 -8.98 5.87
C SER A 71 9.66 -8.83 6.11
N ARG A 72 10.20 -7.63 6.38
CA ARG A 72 11.62 -7.52 6.80
C ARG A 72 11.94 -6.46 7.84
N GLU A 73 12.34 -6.94 9.01
CA GLU A 73 13.27 -6.22 9.88
C GLU A 73 14.70 -6.39 9.31
N GLY A 74 15.25 -5.32 8.72
CA GLY A 74 16.69 -5.06 8.77
C GLY A 74 17.64 -5.72 7.78
N ALA A 75 17.21 -6.23 6.62
CA ALA A 75 18.16 -6.61 5.57
C ALA A 75 17.62 -6.41 4.13
N ILE A 76 18.19 -5.44 3.41
CA ILE A 76 18.25 -5.45 1.95
C ILE A 76 19.12 -6.64 1.55
N ASP A 77 18.52 -7.71 1.03
CA ASP A 77 19.28 -8.81 0.41
C ASP A 77 19.14 -8.77 -1.12
N LYS A 78 19.72 -9.78 -1.78
CA LYS A 78 19.66 -9.90 -3.24
C LYS A 78 18.24 -10.08 -3.78
N GLU A 79 17.34 -10.68 -3.02
CA GLU A 79 15.93 -10.84 -3.43
C GLU A 79 15.21 -9.50 -3.38
N PHE A 80 15.47 -8.68 -2.37
CA PHE A 80 14.91 -7.34 -2.29
C PHE A 80 15.37 -6.49 -3.48
N ALA A 81 16.67 -6.51 -3.79
CA ALA A 81 17.20 -5.80 -4.96
C ALA A 81 16.53 -6.25 -6.28
N PHE A 82 16.27 -7.55 -6.44
CA PHE A 82 15.57 -8.09 -7.61
C PHE A 82 14.12 -7.59 -7.69
N ILE A 83 13.40 -7.56 -6.57
CA ILE A 83 12.02 -7.05 -6.53
C ILE A 83 11.99 -5.54 -6.81
N MET A 84 12.97 -4.78 -6.29
CA MET A 84 13.09 -3.34 -6.58
C MET A 84 13.41 -3.07 -8.05
N ASP A 85 14.23 -3.90 -8.69
CA ASP A 85 14.49 -3.79 -10.13
C ASP A 85 13.23 -4.12 -10.95
N LYS A 86 12.52 -5.18 -10.56
CA LYS A 86 11.30 -5.65 -11.24
C LYS A 86 10.12 -4.70 -11.13
N TYR A 87 9.93 -4.08 -9.96
CA TYR A 87 8.73 -3.28 -9.64
C TYR A 87 9.02 -1.84 -9.23
N GLY A 88 10.26 -1.36 -9.30
CA GLY A 88 10.67 -0.07 -8.71
C GLY A 88 9.78 1.10 -9.13
N GLU A 89 9.48 1.24 -10.41
CA GLU A 89 8.59 2.32 -10.89
C GLU A 89 7.17 2.19 -10.32
N LEU A 90 6.63 0.97 -10.31
CA LEU A 90 5.30 0.67 -9.77
C LEU A 90 5.22 0.97 -8.27
N LEU A 91 6.26 0.62 -7.51
CA LEU A 91 6.37 0.89 -6.07
C LEU A 91 6.42 2.39 -5.79
N ILE A 92 7.18 3.14 -6.58
CA ILE A 92 7.23 4.60 -6.50
C ILE A 92 5.86 5.21 -6.80
N ASP A 93 5.12 4.70 -7.78
CA ASP A 93 3.78 5.20 -8.09
C ASP A 93 2.79 4.96 -6.95
N ILE A 94 2.82 3.77 -6.33
CA ILE A 94 2.05 3.46 -5.12
C ILE A 94 2.41 4.46 -4.00
N ILE A 95 3.70 4.71 -3.80
CA ILE A 95 4.18 5.64 -2.77
C ILE A 95 3.71 7.06 -3.03
N CYS A 96 3.85 7.53 -4.26
CA CYS A 96 3.41 8.86 -4.68
C CYS A 96 1.92 9.06 -4.41
N LEU A 97 1.09 8.06 -4.77
CA LEU A 97 -0.34 8.09 -4.53
C LEU A 97 -0.67 8.12 -3.03
N GLY A 98 0.02 7.30 -2.23
CA GLY A 98 -0.21 7.21 -0.80
C GLY A 98 0.19 8.48 -0.03
N ILE A 99 1.31 9.11 -0.39
CA ILE A 99 1.74 10.38 0.24
C ILE A 99 0.88 11.55 -0.24
N HIS A 100 0.62 11.67 -1.54
CA HIS A 100 -0.15 12.79 -2.09
C HIS A 100 -1.62 12.74 -1.65
N ASN A 101 -2.23 11.54 -1.68
CA ASN A 101 -3.58 11.22 -1.19
C ASN A 101 -4.65 12.30 -1.45
N LYS A 102 -4.67 12.83 -2.67
CA LYS A 102 -5.65 13.80 -3.16
C LYS A 102 -6.30 13.31 -4.44
N PRO A 103 -7.51 13.77 -4.79
CA PRO A 103 -8.18 13.38 -6.04
C PRO A 103 -7.36 13.75 -7.29
N THR A 104 -6.56 14.81 -7.21
CA THR A 104 -5.67 15.24 -8.28
C THR A 104 -4.49 14.30 -8.43
N THR A 105 -3.94 14.21 -9.64
CA THR A 105 -2.66 13.55 -9.88
C THR A 105 -1.55 14.25 -9.09
N SER A 106 -0.57 13.48 -8.62
CA SER A 106 0.64 14.06 -8.03
C SER A 106 1.37 14.92 -9.07
N PRO A 107 2.00 16.04 -8.66
CA PRO A 107 2.85 16.81 -9.57
C PRO A 107 4.00 15.96 -10.11
N ALA A 108 4.40 16.14 -11.37
CA ALA A 108 5.47 15.35 -11.98
C ALA A 108 6.81 15.46 -11.22
N TRP A 109 7.14 16.66 -10.71
CA TRP A 109 8.35 16.89 -9.92
C TRP A 109 8.37 16.09 -8.62
N PHE A 110 7.21 15.73 -8.07
CA PHE A 110 7.11 15.03 -6.79
C PHE A 110 7.66 13.61 -6.89
N LYS A 111 7.30 12.89 -7.95
CA LYS A 111 7.85 11.55 -8.24
C LYS A 111 9.37 11.62 -8.39
N GLN A 112 9.87 12.60 -9.14
CA GLN A 112 11.31 12.76 -9.34
C GLN A 112 12.05 13.10 -8.04
N VAL A 113 11.51 13.98 -7.21
CA VAL A 113 12.10 14.31 -5.90
C VAL A 113 12.23 13.07 -5.02
N LEU A 114 11.21 12.19 -4.99
CA LEU A 114 11.30 10.95 -4.23
C LEU A 114 12.36 10.00 -4.81
N ILE A 115 12.42 9.83 -6.13
CA ILE A 115 13.45 9.01 -6.78
C ILE A 115 14.86 9.53 -6.46
N ASP A 116 15.05 10.86 -6.48
CA ASP A 116 16.36 11.48 -6.31
C ASP A 116 16.82 11.58 -4.84
N ASN A 117 15.92 11.36 -3.87
CA ASN A 117 16.20 11.50 -2.44
C ASN A 117 16.03 10.23 -1.63
N CYS A 118 15.31 9.23 -2.12
CA CYS A 118 15.06 7.98 -1.40
C CYS A 118 16.10 6.90 -1.75
N THR A 119 16.56 6.19 -0.74
CA THR A 119 17.21 4.89 -0.90
C THR A 119 16.17 3.79 -1.05
N TRP A 120 16.61 2.59 -1.45
CA TRP A 120 15.74 1.42 -1.49
C TRP A 120 15.15 1.05 -0.12
N GLU A 121 15.88 1.33 0.96
CA GLU A 121 15.40 1.20 2.35
C GLU A 121 14.26 2.17 2.63
N ASP A 122 14.40 3.43 2.21
CA ASP A 122 13.35 4.45 2.38
C ASP A 122 12.08 4.06 1.61
N ILE A 123 12.22 3.56 0.39
CA ILE A 123 11.09 3.04 -0.41
C ILE A 123 10.38 1.90 0.32
N ALA A 124 11.11 0.98 0.93
CA ALA A 124 10.53 -0.10 1.74
C ALA A 124 9.72 0.44 2.93
N ILE A 125 10.29 1.39 3.67
CA ILE A 125 9.66 2.01 4.84
C ILE A 125 8.39 2.75 4.43
N LEU A 126 8.45 3.56 3.36
CA LEU A 126 7.32 4.33 2.85
C LEU A 126 6.20 3.43 2.32
N LEU A 127 6.55 2.36 1.60
CA LEU A 127 5.58 1.37 1.13
C LEU A 127 4.86 0.74 2.32
N ASN A 128 5.61 0.25 3.31
CA ASN A 128 5.03 -0.38 4.51
C ASN A 128 4.13 0.59 5.28
N ALA A 129 4.52 1.86 5.42
CA ALA A 129 3.70 2.87 6.06
C ALA A 129 2.37 3.10 5.31
N ILE A 130 2.36 3.09 3.98
CA ILE A 130 1.14 3.21 3.18
C ILE A 130 0.27 1.97 3.30
N LEU A 131 0.84 0.77 3.21
CA LEU A 131 0.12 -0.49 3.37
C LEU A 131 -0.55 -0.59 4.75
N TYR A 132 0.16 -0.16 5.79
CA TYR A 132 -0.38 -0.08 7.14
C TYR A 132 -1.60 0.86 7.20
N ARG A 133 -1.55 1.99 6.48
CA ARG A 133 -2.59 3.03 6.47
C ARG A 133 -3.81 2.73 5.61
N ILE A 134 -3.66 1.89 4.60
CA ILE A 134 -4.77 1.27 3.89
C ILE A 134 -5.55 0.33 4.83
N GLY A 135 -4.92 -0.10 5.94
CA GLY A 135 -5.44 -1.17 6.76
C GLY A 135 -5.24 -2.52 6.08
N TYR A 136 -4.23 -2.68 5.21
CA TYR A 136 -3.96 -3.94 4.53
C TYR A 136 -3.78 -5.10 5.53
N PHE A 137 -3.11 -4.86 6.66
CA PHE A 137 -2.92 -5.89 7.68
C PHE A 137 -4.24 -6.29 8.39
N PRO A 138 -5.07 -5.36 8.90
CA PRO A 138 -6.43 -5.69 9.36
C PRO A 138 -7.33 -6.29 8.27
N PHE A 139 -7.31 -5.77 7.04
CA PHE A 139 -8.15 -6.21 5.93
C PHE A 139 -7.78 -7.60 5.43
N CYS A 140 -6.49 -7.90 5.26
CA CYS A 140 -6.03 -9.25 4.94
C CYS A 140 -6.19 -10.20 6.12
N LYS A 141 -6.03 -9.76 7.37
CA LYS A 141 -6.40 -10.58 8.54
C LYS A 141 -7.90 -10.85 8.56
N SER A 142 -8.78 -9.89 8.26
CA SER A 142 -10.22 -10.09 8.18
C SER A 142 -10.60 -11.03 7.03
N ILE A 143 -10.02 -10.88 5.84
CA ILE A 143 -10.26 -11.80 4.71
C ILE A 143 -9.69 -13.20 4.97
N THR A 144 -8.49 -13.30 5.55
CA THR A 144 -7.86 -14.59 5.89
C THR A 144 -8.60 -15.26 7.03
N LEU A 145 -9.03 -14.52 8.06
CA LEU A 145 -9.88 -15.02 9.14
C LEU A 145 -11.22 -15.48 8.58
N LEU A 146 -11.88 -14.67 7.72
CA LEU A 146 -13.10 -15.08 7.04
C LEU A 146 -12.89 -16.35 6.21
N ARG A 147 -11.78 -16.51 5.49
CA ARG A 147 -11.45 -17.74 4.75
C ARG A 147 -11.18 -18.93 5.67
N ASN A 148 -10.55 -18.71 6.83
CA ASN A 148 -10.20 -19.75 7.79
C ASN A 148 -11.37 -20.17 8.69
N VAL A 149 -12.38 -19.30 8.88
CA VAL A 149 -13.61 -19.61 9.62
C VAL A 149 -14.82 -19.84 8.71
N SER A 150 -14.66 -19.70 7.40
CA SER A 150 -15.70 -20.04 6.43
C SER A 150 -15.76 -21.56 6.28
N PRO A 151 -16.91 -22.21 6.54
CA PRO A 151 -17.09 -23.64 6.37
C PRO A 151 -17.31 -23.99 4.89
N LEU A 152 -16.54 -23.40 3.98
CA LEU A 152 -16.63 -23.63 2.55
C LEU A 152 -15.47 -24.52 2.12
N ASP A 153 -15.65 -25.82 2.32
CA ASP A 153 -14.94 -26.82 1.52
C ASP A 153 -15.36 -26.67 0.03
N GLU A 154 -14.64 -27.29 -0.90
CA GLU A 154 -14.81 -27.11 -2.37
C GLU A 154 -16.28 -27.25 -2.83
N ALA A 155 -17.04 -28.14 -2.18
CA ALA A 155 -18.47 -28.33 -2.40
C ALA A 155 -19.34 -27.10 -2.02
N GLY A 156 -18.95 -26.35 -0.99
CA GLY A 156 -19.63 -25.13 -0.56
C GLY A 156 -19.41 -23.96 -1.54
N LEU A 157 -18.22 -23.87 -2.14
CA LEU A 157 -17.92 -22.87 -3.16
C LEU A 157 -18.73 -23.12 -4.45
N ILE A 158 -18.86 -24.38 -4.85
CA ILE A 158 -19.69 -24.78 -6.00
C ILE A 158 -21.16 -24.46 -5.73
N ALA A 159 -21.68 -24.75 -4.53
CA ALA A 159 -23.06 -24.44 -4.17
C ALA A 159 -23.36 -22.93 -4.12
N ALA A 160 -22.42 -22.11 -3.63
CA ALA A 160 -22.54 -20.65 -3.62
C ALA A 160 -22.55 -20.08 -5.04
N GLN A 161 -21.70 -20.61 -5.94
CA GLN A 161 -21.66 -20.22 -7.34
C GLN A 161 -22.96 -20.60 -8.08
N MET A 162 -23.44 -21.83 -7.88
CA MET A 162 -24.73 -22.30 -8.45
C MET A 162 -25.91 -21.46 -7.96
N ASN A 163 -25.90 -21.03 -6.69
CA ASN A 163 -26.91 -20.12 -6.17
C ASN A 163 -26.84 -18.77 -6.89
N ILE A 164 -25.66 -18.14 -7.00
CA ILE A 164 -25.48 -16.86 -7.68
C ILE A 164 -25.98 -16.92 -9.14
N GLU A 165 -25.71 -18.01 -9.85
CA GLU A 165 -26.18 -18.23 -11.23
C GLU A 165 -27.70 -18.41 -11.30
N SER A 166 -28.31 -19.10 -10.33
CA SER A 166 -29.77 -19.23 -10.20
C SER A 166 -30.47 -17.89 -9.95
N TRP A 167 -29.88 -17.03 -9.11
CA TRP A 167 -30.37 -15.67 -8.85
C TRP A 167 -30.21 -14.76 -10.09
N GLN A 168 -29.17 -14.95 -10.90
CA GLN A 168 -28.99 -14.19 -12.15
C GLN A 168 -29.90 -14.67 -13.28
N GLY A 169 -30.26 -15.96 -13.30
CA GLY A 169 -31.22 -16.51 -14.25
C GLY A 169 -32.65 -16.03 -13.99
N THR A 170 -33.08 -15.99 -12.73
CA THR A 170 -34.41 -15.50 -12.34
C THR A 170 -34.61 -14.01 -12.66
N ILE A 171 -33.58 -13.18 -12.56
CA ILE A 171 -33.65 -11.75 -12.95
C ILE A 171 -33.82 -11.58 -14.47
N ARG A 172 -33.43 -12.57 -15.30
CA ARG A 172 -33.54 -12.50 -16.77
C ARG A 172 -34.89 -13.00 -17.31
N GLU A 173 -35.65 -13.78 -16.55
CA GLU A 173 -36.97 -14.27 -16.98
C GLU A 173 -38.11 -13.28 -16.67
N ASP A 174 -37.88 -12.31 -15.78
CA ASP A 174 -38.85 -11.26 -15.41
C ASP A 174 -38.65 -9.92 -16.16
N SER A 175 -38.01 -9.93 -17.34
CA SER A 175 -37.83 -8.75 -18.23
C SER A 175 -38.58 -8.88 -19.56
#